data_AF-A0A7H8TEM5-F1
#
_entry.id   AF-A0A7H8TEM5-F1
#
_cell.length_a   1.000
_cell.length_b   1.000
_cell.length_c   1.000
_cell.angle_alpha   90.00
_cell.angle_beta   90.00
_cell.angle_gamma   90.00
#
_symmetry.space_group_name_H-M   'P 1'
#
loop_
_entity.id
_entity.type
_entity.pdbx_description
1 polymer ?
#
loop_
_entity_poly.entity_id
_entity_poly.type
_entity_poly.pdbx_seq_one_letter_code
_entity_poly.pdbx_strand_id
1 'polypeptide(L)'
;MRTALVLVRHELRLLASIGLWVARRRHRTGEGAAFGYSRGQGPMMLGFGFVIVIESIMMSVLLRNHPAVQRAWFTVDVYTLVLIVGMHAASVVRPHVLDDRVLRVRRAAHVDLRIPLEKVARARRELRTTHERTEGELNLAIGSQTTVTLELTEPVAHFTFLGRRQDIRLVRFHADDADGLVKAISRARSAPSPIPDPTG
;
A
#
# COMPACT_ATOMS: atom_id res chain seq x y z
N MET A 1 -6.21 -25.50 3.84
CA MET A 1 -7.26 -24.70 4.53
C MET A 1 -6.82 -23.28 4.91
N ARG A 2 -5.63 -23.03 5.49
CA ARG A 2 -5.15 -21.66 5.82
C ARG A 2 -5.09 -20.68 4.64
N THR A 3 -4.74 -21.15 3.44
CA THR A 3 -4.62 -20.32 2.22
C THR A 3 -5.97 -19.78 1.73
N ALA A 4 -7.00 -20.62 1.68
CA ALA A 4 -8.35 -20.21 1.28
C ALA A 4 -8.92 -19.14 2.22
N LEU A 5 -8.69 -19.28 3.53
CA LEU A 5 -9.14 -18.32 4.54
C LEU A 5 -8.40 -16.96 4.43
N VAL A 6 -7.12 -17.00 4.03
CA VAL A 6 -6.33 -15.80 3.72
C VAL A 6 -6.85 -15.11 2.45
N LEU A 7 -7.22 -15.88 1.42
CA LEU A 7 -7.82 -15.37 0.18
C LEU A 7 -9.19 -14.73 0.43
N VAL A 8 -10.09 -15.43 1.12
CA VAL A 8 -11.43 -14.89 1.46
C VAL A 8 -11.31 -13.64 2.31
N ARG A 9 -10.40 -13.61 3.29
CA ARG A 9 -10.15 -12.41 4.10
C ARG A 9 -9.55 -11.27 3.27
N HIS A 10 -8.75 -11.59 2.25
CA HIS A 10 -8.23 -10.61 1.32
C HIS A 10 -9.36 -10.00 0.48
N GLU A 11 -10.22 -10.84 -0.10
CA GLU A 11 -11.41 -10.42 -0.86
C GLU A 11 -12.35 -9.56 -0.02
N LEU A 12 -12.70 -9.99 1.18
CA LEU A 12 -13.53 -9.20 2.10
C LEU A 12 -12.90 -7.85 2.45
N ARG A 13 -11.57 -7.80 2.60
CA ARG A 13 -10.86 -6.53 2.85
C ARG A 13 -10.85 -5.63 1.62
N LEU A 14 -10.75 -6.18 0.41
CA LEU A 14 -10.86 -5.43 -0.83
C LEU A 14 -12.27 -4.84 -0.97
N LEU A 15 -13.30 -5.66 -0.82
CA LEU A 15 -14.71 -5.24 -0.88
C LEU A 15 -15.04 -4.19 0.18
N ALA A 16 -14.58 -4.37 1.43
CA ALA A 16 -14.74 -3.37 2.48
C ALA A 16 -13.99 -2.06 2.17
N SER A 17 -12.84 -2.15 1.48
CA SER A 17 -12.09 -0.96 1.05
C SER A 17 -12.79 -0.22 -0.09
N ILE A 18 -13.44 -0.94 -1.02
CA ILE A 18 -14.35 -0.34 -2.02
C ILE A 18 -15.49 0.39 -1.32
N GLY A 19 -16.16 -0.27 -0.36
CA GLY A 19 -17.26 0.35 0.39
C GLY A 19 -16.83 1.61 1.14
N LEU A 20 -15.66 1.61 1.77
CA LEU A 20 -15.10 2.79 2.43
C LEU A 20 -14.74 3.91 1.44
N TRP A 21 -14.18 3.57 0.28
CA TRP A 21 -13.86 4.54 -0.78
C TRP A 21 -15.12 5.19 -1.37
N VAL A 22 -16.14 4.39 -1.68
CA VAL A 22 -17.45 4.86 -2.15
C VAL A 22 -18.14 5.73 -1.10
N ALA A 23 -18.07 5.34 0.18
CA ALA A 23 -18.57 6.14 1.30
C ALA A 23 -17.71 7.39 1.60
N ARG A 24 -16.62 7.63 0.83
CA ARG A 24 -15.59 8.65 1.07
C ARG A 24 -15.03 8.64 2.50
N ARG A 25 -15.08 7.50 3.19
CA ARG A 25 -14.57 7.33 4.56
C ARG A 25 -13.16 6.76 4.51
N ARG A 26 -12.21 7.42 5.18
CA ARG A 26 -10.84 6.90 5.35
C ARG A 26 -10.81 5.89 6.49
N HIS A 27 -10.00 4.84 6.35
CA HIS A 27 -9.87 3.84 7.39
C HIS A 27 -9.08 4.42 8.57
N ARG A 28 -9.82 4.91 9.57
CA ARG A 28 -9.40 5.42 10.89
C ARG A 28 -7.94 5.87 10.90
N THR A 29 -7.68 7.00 10.26
CA THR A 29 -6.52 7.83 10.59
C THR A 29 -6.68 8.21 12.06
N GLY A 30 -5.75 7.82 12.93
CA GLY A 30 -5.64 8.45 14.25
C GLY A 30 -5.29 9.93 14.08
N GLU A 31 -4.96 10.61 15.17
CA GLU A 31 -4.64 12.05 15.18
C GLU A 31 -3.34 12.44 14.44
N GLY A 32 -2.62 11.46 13.87
CA GLY A 32 -1.37 11.68 13.13
C GLY A 32 -1.54 12.19 11.68
N ALA A 33 -0.47 12.78 11.14
CA ALA A 33 -0.42 13.31 9.78
C ALA A 33 -0.49 12.19 8.72
N ALA A 34 -1.43 12.31 7.79
CA ALA A 34 -1.68 11.30 6.75
C ALA A 34 -1.05 11.70 5.40
N PHE A 35 -0.21 10.81 4.85
CA PHE A 35 0.46 10.99 3.56
C PHE A 35 -0.06 9.97 2.54
N GLY A 36 -0.65 10.48 1.47
CA GLY A 36 -1.11 9.68 0.33
C GLY A 36 0.06 9.09 -0.47
N TYR A 37 -0.21 8.01 -1.19
CA TYR A 37 0.73 7.38 -2.12
C TYR A 37 0.07 6.91 -3.41
N SER A 38 -1.24 7.10 -3.54
CA SER A 38 -2.05 6.45 -4.57
C SER A 38 -2.13 7.28 -5.85
N ARG A 39 -1.64 8.53 -5.87
CA ARG A 39 -1.75 9.39 -7.08
C ARG A 39 -0.97 8.81 -8.26
N GLY A 40 0.19 8.20 -8.02
CA GLY A 40 0.97 7.52 -9.07
C GLY A 40 0.29 6.27 -9.67
N GLN A 41 -0.71 5.69 -8.99
CA GLN A 41 -1.34 4.43 -9.41
C GLN A 41 -2.57 4.65 -10.33
N GLY A 42 -3.12 5.86 -10.40
CA GLY A 42 -4.35 6.17 -11.14
C GLY A 42 -4.27 5.90 -12.66
N PRO A 43 -3.26 6.41 -13.38
CA PRO A 43 -3.13 6.20 -14.83
C PRO A 43 -2.98 4.72 -15.20
N MET A 44 -2.20 3.96 -14.42
CA MET A 44 -2.00 2.53 -14.64
C MET A 44 -3.31 1.75 -14.45
N MET A 45 -4.10 2.10 -13.42
CA MET A 45 -5.41 1.51 -13.16
C MET A 45 -6.41 1.79 -14.28
N LEU A 46 -6.43 3.03 -14.79
CA LEU A 46 -7.23 3.41 -15.96
C LEU A 46 -6.81 2.62 -17.21
N GLY A 47 -5.49 2.46 -17.42
CA GLY A 47 -4.96 1.65 -18.53
C GLY A 47 -5.43 0.20 -18.48
N PHE A 48 -5.36 -0.45 -17.31
CA PHE A 48 -5.88 -1.82 -17.15
C PHE A 48 -7.38 -1.90 -17.39
N GLY A 49 -8.16 -0.95 -16.84
CA GLY A 49 -9.61 -0.91 -17.07
C GLY A 49 -9.96 -0.77 -18.56
N PHE A 50 -9.23 0.07 -19.29
CA PHE A 50 -9.41 0.24 -20.73
C PHE A 50 -9.10 -1.03 -21.52
N VAL A 51 -7.99 -1.71 -21.21
CA VAL A 51 -7.61 -2.97 -21.88
C VAL A 51 -8.66 -4.05 -21.64
N ILE A 52 -9.15 -4.19 -20.41
CA ILE A 52 -10.22 -5.16 -20.08
C ILE A 52 -11.48 -4.88 -20.88
N VAL A 53 -11.88 -3.62 -21.04
CA VAL A 53 -13.07 -3.27 -21.85
C VAL A 53 -12.87 -3.66 -23.32
N ILE A 54 -11.71 -3.38 -23.90
CA ILE A 54 -11.40 -3.77 -25.28
C ILE A 54 -11.42 -5.30 -25.41
N GLU A 55 -10.77 -6.00 -24.48
CA GLU A 55 -10.73 -7.46 -24.43
C GLU A 55 -12.14 -8.06 -24.36
N SER A 56 -13.00 -7.54 -23.48
CA SER A 56 -14.39 -7.97 -23.36
C SER A 56 -15.16 -7.80 -24.68
N ILE A 57 -14.96 -6.67 -25.38
CA ILE A 57 -15.61 -6.40 -26.68
C ILE A 57 -15.10 -7.40 -27.74
N MET A 58 -13.78 -7.59 -27.83
CA MET A 58 -13.18 -8.54 -28.77
C MET A 58 -13.66 -9.97 -28.52
N MET A 59 -13.68 -10.40 -27.26
CA MET A 59 -14.16 -11.73 -26.86
C MET A 59 -15.65 -11.89 -27.12
N SER A 60 -16.45 -10.82 -26.95
CA SER A 60 -17.87 -10.84 -27.32
C SER A 60 -18.08 -11.10 -28.82
N VAL A 61 -17.22 -10.55 -29.69
CA VAL A 61 -17.28 -10.79 -31.13
C VAL A 61 -16.80 -12.20 -31.47
N LEU A 62 -15.66 -12.61 -30.91
CA LEU A 62 -15.05 -13.91 -31.17
C LEU A 62 -15.93 -15.08 -30.70
N LEU A 63 -16.58 -14.92 -29.55
CA LEU A 63 -17.40 -15.95 -28.91
C LEU A 63 -18.89 -15.84 -29.25
N ARG A 64 -19.28 -15.08 -30.28
CA ARG A 64 -20.70 -14.86 -30.64
C ARG A 64 -21.53 -16.14 -30.82
N ASN A 65 -20.88 -17.23 -31.24
CA ASN A 65 -21.54 -18.53 -31.46
C ASN A 65 -21.55 -19.44 -30.23
N HIS A 66 -20.89 -19.02 -29.14
CA HIS A 66 -20.73 -19.80 -27.92
C HIS A 66 -21.16 -18.98 -26.69
N PRO A 67 -22.47 -18.78 -26.48
CA PRO A 67 -23.00 -17.85 -25.47
C PRO A 67 -22.66 -18.27 -24.03
N ALA A 68 -22.45 -19.56 -23.77
CA ALA A 68 -22.00 -20.04 -22.46
C ALA A 68 -20.57 -19.57 -22.14
N VAL A 69 -19.65 -19.69 -23.10
CA VAL A 69 -18.25 -19.28 -22.95
C VAL A 69 -18.16 -17.76 -22.85
N GLN A 70 -18.94 -17.04 -23.66
CA GLN A 70 -19.01 -15.58 -23.60
C GLN A 70 -19.44 -15.07 -22.22
N ARG A 71 -20.48 -15.68 -21.60
CA ARG A 71 -20.92 -15.31 -20.24
C ARG A 71 -19.87 -15.62 -19.17
N ALA A 72 -19.20 -16.76 -19.28
CA ALA A 72 -18.13 -17.12 -18.37
C ALA A 72 -16.97 -16.11 -18.45
N TRP A 73 -16.55 -15.76 -19.67
CA TRP A 73 -15.49 -14.77 -19.90
C TRP A 73 -15.86 -13.39 -19.35
N PHE A 74 -17.06 -12.92 -19.66
CA PHE A 74 -17.56 -11.64 -19.15
C PHE A 74 -17.58 -11.60 -17.61
N THR A 75 -17.91 -12.72 -16.96
CA THR A 75 -17.86 -12.82 -15.49
C THR A 75 -16.44 -12.67 -14.96
N VAL A 76 -15.46 -13.26 -15.64
CA VAL A 76 -14.03 -13.14 -15.28
C VAL A 76 -13.54 -11.70 -15.47
N ASP A 77 -13.93 -11.03 -16.55
CA ASP A 77 -13.56 -9.63 -16.81
C ASP A 77 -14.15 -8.70 -15.73
N VAL A 78 -15.43 -8.85 -15.41
CA VAL A 78 -16.10 -8.08 -14.35
C VAL A 78 -15.43 -8.33 -13.01
N TYR A 79 -15.13 -9.58 -12.67
CA TYR A 79 -14.44 -9.92 -11.43
C TYR A 79 -13.04 -9.31 -11.37
N THR A 80 -12.28 -9.35 -12.47
CA THR A 80 -10.96 -8.73 -12.59
C THR A 80 -11.04 -7.23 -12.40
N LEU A 81 -12.04 -6.57 -12.98
CA LEU A 81 -12.28 -5.14 -12.80
C LEU A 81 -12.57 -4.79 -11.33
N VAL A 82 -13.40 -5.60 -10.65
CA VAL A 82 -13.69 -5.43 -9.22
C VAL A 82 -12.43 -5.57 -8.38
N LEU A 83 -11.56 -6.54 -8.68
CA LEU A 83 -10.29 -6.71 -7.99
C LEU A 83 -9.35 -5.49 -8.17
N ILE A 84 -9.25 -4.98 -9.40
CA ILE A 84 -8.43 -3.81 -9.74
C ILE A 84 -8.94 -2.58 -8.98
N VAL A 85 -10.25 -2.31 -9.02
CA VAL A 85 -10.87 -1.19 -8.31
C VAL A 85 -10.71 -1.35 -6.80
N GLY A 86 -10.89 -2.55 -6.26
CA GLY A 86 -10.69 -2.82 -4.84
C GLY A 86 -9.26 -2.58 -4.37
N MET A 87 -8.29 -2.94 -5.20
CA MET A 87 -6.88 -2.68 -4.92
C MET A 87 -6.58 -1.18 -4.94
N HIS A 88 -7.13 -0.43 -5.90
CA HIS A 88 -7.01 1.03 -5.92
C HIS A 88 -7.64 1.67 -4.69
N ALA A 89 -8.89 1.30 -4.38
CA ALA A 89 -9.63 1.79 -3.23
C ALA A 89 -8.87 1.51 -1.92
N ALA A 90 -8.30 0.31 -1.77
CA ALA A 90 -7.48 -0.05 -0.62
C ALA A 90 -6.21 0.81 -0.49
N SER A 91 -5.58 1.16 -1.61
CA SER A 91 -4.45 2.11 -1.63
C SER A 91 -4.86 3.52 -1.21
N VAL A 92 -6.02 4.00 -1.66
CA VAL A 92 -6.52 5.36 -1.38
C VAL A 92 -6.99 5.52 0.08
N VAL A 93 -7.69 4.52 0.61
CA VAL A 93 -8.35 4.59 1.92
C VAL A 93 -7.37 4.38 3.09
N ARG A 94 -6.18 3.85 2.82
CA ARG A 94 -5.15 3.51 3.82
C ARG A 94 -3.84 4.27 3.57
N PRO A 95 -3.81 5.60 3.81
CA PRO A 95 -2.59 6.40 3.66
C PRO A 95 -1.50 5.97 4.66
N HIS A 96 -0.26 6.38 4.40
CA HIS A 96 0.81 6.33 5.41
C HIS A 96 0.43 7.29 6.54
N VAL A 97 0.61 6.87 7.79
CA VAL A 97 0.29 7.72 8.94
C VAL A 97 1.56 7.90 9.75
N LEU A 98 1.96 9.17 9.91
CA LEU A 98 3.02 9.56 10.83
C LEU A 98 2.37 10.02 12.13
N ASP A 99 2.64 9.27 13.19
CA ASP A 99 2.34 9.64 14.57
C ASP A 99 3.59 10.29 15.20
N ASP A 100 3.46 10.91 16.36
CA ASP A 100 4.56 11.66 17.02
C ASP A 100 5.77 10.78 17.35
N ARG A 101 5.56 9.47 17.49
CA ARG A 101 6.61 8.49 17.84
C ARG A 101 6.77 7.34 16.85
N VAL A 102 5.80 7.12 15.96
CA VAL A 102 5.74 5.93 15.11
C VAL A 102 5.33 6.30 13.69
N LEU A 103 6.15 5.89 12.72
CA LEU A 103 5.79 5.90 11.31
C LEU A 103 5.09 4.58 10.96
N ARG A 104 3.81 4.66 10.59
CA ARG A 104 3.04 3.53 10.06
C ARG A 104 3.08 3.52 8.55
N VAL A 105 3.87 2.61 8.01
CA VAL A 105 4.01 2.38 6.57
C VAL A 105 3.01 1.31 6.14
N ARG A 106 2.04 1.71 5.29
CA ARG A 106 0.94 0.84 4.88
C ARG A 106 0.91 0.71 3.36
N ARG A 107 0.76 -0.52 2.87
CA ARG A 107 0.50 -0.82 1.45
C ARG A 107 -0.78 -1.63 1.32
N ALA A 108 -1.86 -0.95 0.93
CA ALA A 108 -3.20 -1.49 0.75
C ALA A 108 -3.60 -2.43 1.91
N ALA A 109 -4.10 -3.63 1.60
CA ALA A 109 -4.46 -4.67 2.57
C ALA A 109 -3.32 -5.65 2.91
N HIS A 110 -2.13 -5.44 2.34
CA HIS A 110 -1.04 -6.42 2.33
C HIS A 110 0.06 -6.15 3.35
N VAL A 111 0.36 -4.87 3.63
CA VAL A 111 1.48 -4.48 4.49
C VAL A 111 1.00 -3.44 5.50
N ASP A 112 1.19 -3.71 6.79
CA ASP A 112 1.09 -2.73 7.89
C ASP A 112 2.37 -2.86 8.71
N LEU A 113 3.35 -1.98 8.44
CA LEU A 113 4.62 -1.93 9.14
C LEU A 113 4.63 -0.74 10.09
N ARG A 114 4.97 -0.99 11.35
CA ARG A 114 5.12 0.04 12.37
C ARG A 114 6.61 0.24 12.64
N ILE A 115 7.10 1.44 12.38
CA ILE A 115 8.50 1.80 12.55
C ILE A 115 8.57 2.88 13.64
N PRO A 116 9.13 2.56 14.82
CA PRO A 116 9.43 3.58 15.83
C PRO A 116 10.43 4.60 15.28
N LEU A 117 10.18 5.90 15.48
CA LEU A 117 11.04 6.98 14.97
C LEU A 117 12.44 6.97 15.59
N GLU A 118 12.57 6.44 16.81
CA GLU A 118 13.85 6.22 17.50
C GLU A 118 14.79 5.27 16.73
N LYS A 119 14.23 4.34 15.96
CA LYS A 119 15.00 3.36 15.17
C LYS A 119 15.33 3.86 13.77
N VAL A 120 14.94 5.09 13.42
CA VAL A 120 15.23 5.68 12.11
C VAL A 120 16.60 6.34 12.18
N ALA A 121 17.59 5.76 11.51
CA ALA A 121 18.91 6.36 11.37
C ALA A 121 18.81 7.58 10.44
N ARG A 122 18.26 7.37 9.24
CA ARG A 122 18.22 8.38 8.18
C ARG A 122 16.96 8.24 7.34
N ALA A 123 16.33 9.37 7.02
CA ALA A 123 15.24 9.46 6.05
C ALA A 123 15.69 10.39 4.92
N ARG A 124 15.62 9.92 3.67
CA ARG A 124 16.01 10.71 2.50
C ARG A 124 14.97 10.58 1.39
N ARG A 125 14.77 11.67 0.67
CA ARG A 125 14.05 11.66 -0.61
C ARG A 125 14.99 11.11 -1.67
N GLU A 126 14.58 10.03 -2.32
CA GLU A 126 15.34 9.39 -3.38
C GLU A 126 14.37 8.70 -4.32
N LEU A 127 14.25 9.23 -5.55
CA LEU A 127 13.46 8.58 -6.58
C LEU A 127 14.29 7.43 -7.16
N ARG A 128 13.89 6.19 -6.88
CA ARG A 128 14.48 5.01 -7.51
C ARG A 128 13.43 4.15 -8.17
N THR A 129 13.73 3.72 -9.39
CA THR A 129 13.05 2.60 -10.02
C THR A 129 13.64 1.32 -9.45
N THR A 130 12.85 0.55 -8.73
CA THR A 130 13.31 -0.70 -8.10
C THR A 130 12.61 -1.87 -8.75
N HIS A 131 13.39 -2.84 -9.24
CA HIS A 131 12.89 -4.14 -9.71
C HIS A 131 13.49 -5.31 -8.92
N GLU A 132 14.63 -5.10 -8.26
CA GLU A 132 15.30 -6.15 -7.49
C GLU A 132 14.90 -6.14 -6.02
N ARG A 133 14.65 -7.35 -5.50
CA ARG A 133 14.35 -7.59 -4.09
C ARG A 133 15.61 -8.12 -3.43
N THR A 134 16.30 -7.24 -2.70
CA THR A 134 17.49 -7.59 -1.92
C THR A 134 17.09 -8.05 -0.52
N GLU A 135 17.77 -9.06 0.01
CA GLU A 135 17.56 -9.52 1.39
C GLU A 135 17.85 -8.39 2.39
N GLY A 136 16.97 -8.22 3.38
CA GLY A 136 17.04 -7.14 4.36
C GLY A 136 16.52 -5.77 3.91
N GLU A 137 16.09 -5.63 2.64
CA GLU A 137 15.41 -4.44 2.12
C GLU A 137 13.90 -4.71 1.92
N LEU A 138 13.05 -3.73 2.27
CA LEU A 138 11.63 -3.74 1.97
C LEU A 138 11.30 -2.63 0.97
N ASN A 139 11.03 -3.03 -0.27
CA ASN A 139 10.67 -2.14 -1.36
C ASN A 139 9.15 -2.13 -1.57
N LEU A 140 8.50 -1.02 -1.20
CA LEU A 140 7.08 -0.77 -1.39
C LEU A 140 6.89 0.17 -2.58
N ALA A 141 7.20 -0.36 -3.77
CA ALA A 141 7.12 0.39 -5.01
C ALA A 141 5.68 0.55 -5.52
N ILE A 142 5.42 1.66 -6.20
CA ILE A 142 4.19 1.97 -6.94
C ILE A 142 4.60 2.32 -8.36
N GLY A 143 4.05 1.63 -9.35
CA GLY A 143 4.51 1.75 -10.74
C GLY A 143 6.02 1.50 -10.87
N SER A 144 6.55 0.55 -10.08
CA SER A 144 7.98 0.25 -9.97
C SER A 144 8.87 1.40 -9.46
N GLN A 145 8.30 2.44 -8.90
CA GLN A 145 9.02 3.58 -8.34
C GLN A 145 8.85 3.67 -6.81
N THR A 146 9.91 4.10 -6.14
CA THR A 146 9.93 4.52 -4.73
C THR A 146 10.49 5.93 -4.66
N THR A 147 10.00 6.77 -3.73
CA THR A 147 10.39 8.18 -3.61
C THR A 147 11.09 8.50 -2.30
N VAL A 148 10.98 7.61 -1.30
CA VAL A 148 11.55 7.78 0.03
C VAL A 148 12.35 6.53 0.38
N THR A 149 13.59 6.74 0.83
CA THR A 149 14.47 5.71 1.39
C THR A 149 14.65 5.99 2.88
N LEU A 150 14.37 4.99 3.70
CA LEU A 150 14.47 5.04 5.16
C LEU A 150 15.42 3.95 5.65
N GLU A 151 16.52 4.39 6.27
CA GLU A 151 17.55 3.55 6.88
C GLU A 151 17.25 3.40 8.37
N LEU A 152 17.21 2.16 8.85
CA LEU A 152 16.94 1.82 10.25
C LEU A 152 18.24 1.51 10.99
N THR A 153 18.38 2.04 12.20
CA THR A 153 19.51 1.77 13.10
C THR A 153 19.51 0.33 13.58
N GLU A 154 18.31 -0.22 13.82
CA GLU A 154 18.09 -1.60 14.25
C GLU A 154 17.16 -2.33 13.28
N PRO A 155 17.34 -3.65 13.09
CA PRO A 155 16.42 -4.44 12.29
C PRO A 155 15.01 -4.41 12.89
N VAL A 156 14.01 -4.07 12.09
CA VAL A 156 12.60 -4.16 12.50
C VAL A 156 11.99 -5.41 11.91
N ALA A 157 11.37 -6.22 12.76
CA ALA A 157 10.67 -7.43 12.34
C ALA A 157 9.42 -7.07 11.55
N HIS A 158 9.38 -7.48 10.29
CA HIS A 158 8.22 -7.41 9.44
C HIS A 158 7.67 -8.80 9.19
N PHE A 159 6.35 -8.92 9.28
CA PHE A 159 5.66 -10.14 8.91
C PHE A 159 5.07 -9.94 7.52
N THR A 160 5.55 -10.72 6.57
CA THR A 160 4.99 -10.77 5.22
C THR A 160 3.53 -11.24 5.28
N PHE A 161 2.77 -11.03 4.20
CA PHE A 161 1.38 -11.46 4.11
C PHE A 161 1.18 -12.97 4.37
N LEU A 162 2.21 -13.79 4.11
CA LEU A 162 2.21 -15.24 4.37
C LEU A 162 2.73 -15.60 5.79
N GLY A 163 2.93 -14.62 6.67
CA GLY A 163 3.36 -14.83 8.06
C GLY A 163 4.86 -15.11 8.24
N ARG A 164 5.68 -15.03 7.18
CA ARG A 164 7.14 -15.14 7.33
C ARG A 164 7.67 -13.86 7.95
N ARG A 165 8.41 -14.00 9.05
CA ARG A 165 9.19 -12.93 9.65
C ARG A 165 10.40 -12.62 8.78
N GLN A 166 10.63 -11.35 8.52
CA GLN A 166 11.79 -10.81 7.83
C GLN A 166 12.27 -9.60 8.62
N ASP A 167 13.54 -9.62 9.04
CA ASP A 167 14.14 -8.48 9.71
C ASP A 167 14.68 -7.51 8.65
N ILE A 168 14.21 -6.26 8.67
CA ILE A 168 14.50 -5.26 7.63
C ILE A 168 15.33 -4.13 8.24
N ARG A 169 16.37 -3.72 7.50
CA ARG A 169 17.21 -2.56 7.84
C ARG A 169 16.99 -1.37 6.91
N LEU A 170 16.48 -1.60 5.71
CA LEU A 170 16.20 -0.56 4.73
C LEU A 170 14.75 -0.64 4.24
N VAL A 171 14.01 0.45 4.35
CA VAL A 171 12.63 0.54 3.86
C VAL A 171 12.58 1.60 2.77
N ARG A 172 12.27 1.19 1.53
CA ARG A 172 11.98 2.13 0.44
C ARG A 172 10.51 2.12 0.13
N PHE A 173 9.88 3.28 0.06
CA PHE A 173 8.45 3.37 -0.21
C PHE A 173 8.12 4.62 -1.02
N HIS A 174 6.93 4.64 -1.62
CA HIS A 174 6.43 5.78 -2.36
C HIS A 174 5.49 6.62 -1.48
N ALA A 175 5.71 7.92 -1.46
CA ALA A 175 4.83 8.93 -0.90
C ALA A 175 4.60 10.02 -1.95
N ASP A 176 3.34 10.49 -2.06
CA ASP A 176 2.95 11.54 -3.01
C ASP A 176 3.61 12.89 -2.65
N ASP A 177 3.83 13.14 -1.35
CA ASP A 177 4.59 14.28 -0.81
C ASP A 177 5.81 13.78 -0.03
N ALA A 178 6.84 13.35 -0.77
CA ALA A 178 8.08 12.83 -0.19
C ALA A 178 8.83 13.89 0.63
N ASP A 179 8.85 15.13 0.14
CA ASP A 179 9.53 16.25 0.80
C ASP A 179 8.85 16.64 2.11
N GLY A 180 7.52 16.76 2.12
CA GLY A 180 6.75 17.01 3.33
C GLY A 180 6.87 15.89 4.35
N LEU A 181 6.89 14.63 3.89
CA LEU A 181 7.07 13.48 4.78
C LEU A 181 8.45 13.46 5.43
N VAL A 182 9.53 13.65 4.67
CA VAL A 182 10.91 13.67 5.23
C VAL A 182 11.06 14.82 6.22
N LYS A 183 10.50 16.00 5.92
CA LYS A 183 10.49 17.15 6.86
C LYS A 183 9.70 16.83 8.13
N ALA A 184 8.54 16.20 8.01
CA ALA A 184 7.73 15.82 9.16
C ALA A 184 8.43 14.79 10.05
N ILE A 185 9.09 13.79 9.45
CA ILE A 185 9.92 12.81 10.18
C ILE A 185 11.07 13.53 10.90
N SER A 186 11.78 14.44 10.22
CA SER A 186 12.85 15.21 10.85
C SER A 186 12.35 16.02 12.03
N ARG A 187 11.20 16.69 11.89
CA ARG A 187 10.60 17.49 12.97
C ARG A 187 10.18 16.63 14.15
N ALA A 188 9.52 15.49 13.91
CA ALA A 188 9.08 14.58 14.96
C ALA A 188 10.26 13.95 15.71
N ARG A 189 11.39 13.69 15.04
CA ARG A 189 12.64 13.24 15.69
C ARG A 189 13.31 14.31 16.54
N SER A 190 13.19 15.58 16.14
CA SER A 190 13.74 16.72 16.88
C SER A 190 12.81 17.23 17.99
N ALA A 191 11.55 16.80 18.01
CA ALA A 191 10.64 17.11 19.09
C ALA A 191 11.11 16.40 20.38
N PRO A 192 11.25 17.12 21.52
CA PRO A 192 11.65 16.50 22.77
C PRO A 192 10.65 15.40 23.15
N SER A 193 11.15 14.21 23.53
CA SER A 193 10.31 13.22 24.21
C SER A 193 9.69 13.87 25.44
N PRO A 194 8.36 13.81 25.64
CA PRO A 194 7.78 14.17 26.93
C PRO A 194 8.23 13.11 27.93
N ILE A 195 9.32 13.40 28.63
CA ILE A 195 9.74 12.71 29.85
C ILE A 195 8.90 13.34 30.97
N PRO A 196 8.10 12.57 31.73
CA PRO A 196 7.61 13.04 33.01
C PRO A 196 8.82 13.07 33.94
N ASP A 197 9.22 14.27 34.36
CA ASP A 197 10.18 14.47 35.44
C ASP A 197 9.58 13.88 36.72
N PRO A 198 10.23 12.92 37.42
CA PRO A 198 9.75 12.46 38.70
C PRO A 198 10.04 13.54 39.73
N THR A 199 9.00 14.25 40.17
CA THR A 199 9.06 15.13 41.34
C THR A 199 9.57 14.35 42.54
N GLY A 200 10.61 14.89 43.18
CA GLY A 200 11.28 14.32 44.36
C GLY A 200 10.51 14.47 45.66
#